data_AF-A0A3D4QXB0-F1
#
_entry.id   AF-A0A3D4QXB0-F1
#
_cell.length_a   1.000
_cell.length_b   1.000
_cell.length_c   1.000
_cell.angle_alpha   90.00
_cell.angle_beta   90.00
_cell.angle_gamma   90.00
#
_symmetry.space_group_name_H-M   'P 1'
#
loop_
_entity.id
_entity.type
_entity.pdbx_description
1 polymer ?
#
loop_
_entity_poly.entity_id
_entity_poly.type
_entity_poly.pdbx_seq_one_letter_code
_entity_poly.pdbx_strand_id
1 'polypeptide(L)'
;MGRGSQHNKVLVEVDGTLQGSYDLPTGSNIREILIDAGDGRYNQMILTSTGVSIKEASCLDQICVNWGNINKPGQTIVCLPHKVVIRIIGNQEGESPLDDISF
;
A
#
# COMPACT_ATOMS: atom_id res chain seq x y z
N MET A 1 31.84 -4.53 0.59
CA MET A 1 30.60 -5.00 -0.07
C MET A 1 29.48 -5.03 0.96
N GLY A 2 28.69 -3.96 1.09
CA GLY A 2 27.52 -3.94 1.98
C GLY A 2 26.28 -4.32 1.17
N ARG A 3 25.79 -5.55 1.30
CA ARG A 3 24.45 -5.92 0.84
C ARG A 3 23.46 -5.27 1.80
N GLY A 4 23.08 -4.02 1.53
CA GLY A 4 21.95 -3.38 2.21
C GLY A 4 20.70 -4.20 1.90
N SER A 5 20.09 -4.73 2.94
CA SER A 5 18.86 -5.52 2.84
C SER A 5 17.74 -4.58 2.40
N GLN A 6 17.45 -4.52 1.10
CA GLN A 6 16.32 -3.75 0.58
C GLN A 6 15.03 -4.39 1.07
N HIS A 7 14.48 -3.90 2.17
CA HIS A 7 13.19 -4.33 2.67
C HIS A 7 12.14 -3.36 2.13
N ASN A 8 11.30 -3.86 1.23
CA ASN A 8 10.16 -3.10 0.74
C ASN A 8 9.06 -3.09 1.80
N LYS A 9 8.51 -1.91 2.09
CA LYS A 9 7.34 -1.75 2.94
C LYS A 9 6.16 -1.25 2.13
N VAL A 10 4.97 -1.58 2.60
CA VAL A 10 3.70 -1.13 2.05
C VAL A 10 3.10 -0.12 3.03
N LEU A 11 2.94 1.12 2.59
CA LEU A 11 2.23 2.16 3.33
C LEU A 11 0.77 2.18 2.90
N VAL A 12 -0.12 2.36 3.87
CA VAL A 12 -1.55 2.52 3.64
C VAL A 12 -1.98 3.83 4.26
N GLU A 13 -2.52 4.72 3.44
CA GLU A 13 -3.07 6.01 3.83
C GLU A 13 -4.56 6.06 3.52
N VAL A 14 -5.32 6.67 4.43
CA VAL A 14 -6.76 6.92 4.28
C VAL A 14 -7.00 8.38 4.61
N ASP A 15 -7.67 9.10 3.71
CA ASP A 15 -7.89 10.55 3.83
C ASP A 15 -6.57 11.34 4.04
N GLY A 16 -5.47 10.88 3.41
CA GLY A 16 -4.15 11.50 3.51
C GLY A 16 -3.43 11.27 4.85
N THR A 17 -3.99 10.46 5.74
CA THR A 17 -3.36 10.09 7.01
C THR A 17 -2.82 8.66 6.95
N LEU A 18 -1.56 8.46 7.34
CA LEU A 18 -0.95 7.13 7.41
C LEU A 18 -1.66 6.28 8.47
N GLN A 19 -2.38 5.25 8.03
CA GLN A 19 -3.06 4.30 8.90
C GLN A 19 -2.16 3.14 9.31
N GLY A 20 -1.23 2.75 8.44
CA GLY A 20 -0.35 1.63 8.74
C GLY A 20 0.78 1.44 7.75
N SER A 21 1.79 0.70 8.22
CA SER A 21 2.90 0.22 7.41
C SER A 21 3.07 -1.29 7.59
N TYR A 22 3.18 -2.03 6.49
CA TYR A 22 3.24 -3.49 6.50
C TYR A 22 4.46 -3.98 5.71
N ASP A 23 5.17 -4.96 6.25
CA ASP A 23 6.19 -5.69 5.50
C ASP A 23 5.53 -6.75 4.60
N LEU A 24 6.14 -7.00 3.43
CA LEU A 24 5.72 -8.09 2.57
C LEU A 24 6.02 -9.44 3.25
N PRO A 25 5.05 -10.36 3.33
CA PRO A 25 5.28 -11.67 3.94
C PRO A 25 6.28 -12.49 3.11
N THR A 26 6.99 -13.41 3.77
CA THR A 26 7.98 -14.29 3.14
C THR A 26 7.39 -15.64 2.73
N GLY A 27 7.96 -16.26 1.70
CA GLY A 27 7.51 -17.57 1.20
C GLY A 27 6.10 -17.54 0.60
N SER A 28 5.29 -18.54 0.90
CA SER A 28 3.91 -18.67 0.40
C SER A 28 2.86 -18.09 1.36
N ASN A 29 3.27 -17.27 2.32
CA ASN A 29 2.35 -16.66 3.27
C ASN A 29 1.55 -15.54 2.60
N ILE A 30 0.26 -15.50 2.92
CA ILE A 30 -0.69 -14.49 2.44
C ILE A 30 -1.26 -13.79 3.67
N ARG A 31 -1.29 -12.45 3.65
CA ARG A 31 -1.96 -11.65 4.68
C ARG A 31 -3.06 -10.82 4.04
N GLU A 32 -4.23 -10.84 4.65
CA GLU A 32 -5.37 -10.01 4.23
C GLU A 32 -5.58 -8.91 5.26
N ILE A 33 -5.71 -7.67 4.80
CA ILE A 33 -5.90 -6.49 5.64
C ILE A 33 -7.15 -5.76 5.15
N LEU A 34 -8.10 -5.55 6.05
CA LEU A 34 -9.27 -4.72 5.78
C LEU A 34 -8.92 -3.26 6.10
N ILE A 35 -8.99 -2.40 5.08
CA ILE A 35 -8.80 -0.96 5.21
C ILE A 35 -10.19 -0.35 5.32
N ASP A 36 -10.51 0.20 6.49
CA ASP A 36 -11.76 0.92 6.75
C ASP A 36 -11.61 2.39 6.33
N ALA A 37 -12.48 2.82 5.42
CA ALA A 37 -12.55 4.20 4.92
C ALA A 37 -13.79 4.95 5.45
N GLY A 38 -14.50 4.38 6.44
CA GLY A 38 -15.66 4.97 7.08
C GLY A 38 -16.96 4.84 6.27
N ASP A 39 -18.11 4.97 6.95
CA ASP A 39 -19.44 4.87 6.33
C ASP A 39 -19.67 3.56 5.54
N GLY A 40 -19.06 2.45 5.99
CA GLY A 40 -19.14 1.15 5.31
C GLY A 40 -18.29 1.05 4.03
N ARG A 41 -17.46 2.07 3.75
CA ARG A 41 -16.48 2.05 2.66
C ARG A 41 -15.25 1.28 3.09
N TYR A 42 -14.77 0.36 2.25
CA TYR A 42 -13.60 -0.45 2.57
C TYR A 42 -12.83 -0.88 1.33
N ASN A 43 -11.58 -1.27 1.57
CA ASN A 43 -10.72 -1.97 0.60
C ASN A 43 -10.07 -3.16 1.32
N GLN A 44 -10.20 -4.36 0.76
CA GLN A 44 -9.54 -5.57 1.25
C GLN A 44 -8.23 -5.77 0.50
N MET A 45 -7.13 -5.43 1.16
CA MET A 45 -5.77 -5.57 0.63
C MET A 45 -5.22 -6.97 0.88
N ILE A 46 -4.54 -7.54 -0.10
CA ILE A 46 -3.76 -8.77 0.04
C ILE A 46 -2.28 -8.43 -0.08
N LEU A 47 -1.49 -8.93 0.87
CA LEU A 47 -0.03 -8.90 0.88
C LEU A 47 0.50 -10.32 0.68
N THR A 48 1.42 -10.49 -0.26
CA THR A 48 2.13 -11.75 -0.53
C THR A 48 3.63 -11.47 -0.67
N SER A 49 4.44 -12.52 -0.79
CA SER A 49 5.86 -12.36 -1.14
C SER A 49 6.08 -11.76 -2.53
N THR A 50 5.05 -11.77 -3.39
CA THR A 50 5.11 -11.26 -4.76
C THR A 50 4.59 -9.83 -4.89
N GLY A 51 4.06 -9.23 -3.83
CA GLY A 51 3.59 -7.84 -3.84
C GLY A 51 2.33 -7.59 -3.02
N VAL A 52 1.61 -6.54 -3.42
CA VAL A 52 0.33 -6.13 -2.85
C VAL A 52 -0.70 -5.88 -3.94
N SER A 53 -1.95 -6.26 -3.66
CA SER A 53 -3.12 -6.01 -4.51
C SER A 53 -4.37 -5.76 -3.66
N ILE A 54 -5.44 -5.23 -4.27
CA ILE A 54 -6.76 -5.20 -3.66
C ILE A 54 -7.57 -6.38 -4.17
N LYS A 55 -8.08 -7.20 -3.25
CA LYS A 55 -8.95 -8.35 -3.54
C LYS A 55 -10.39 -7.90 -3.84
N GLU A 56 -10.87 -6.98 -3.02
CA GLU A 56 -12.25 -6.49 -3.04
C GLU A 56 -12.29 -5.05 -2.51
N ALA A 57 -13.24 -4.25 -2.97
CA ALA A 57 -13.57 -2.97 -2.39
C ALA A 57 -15.06 -2.67 -2.57
N SER A 58 -15.63 -1.83 -1.71
CA SER A 58 -17.03 -1.39 -1.88
C SER A 58 -17.23 -0.23 -2.87
N CYS A 59 -16.16 0.26 -3.52
CA CYS A 59 -16.23 1.35 -4.51
C CYS A 59 -16.87 0.90 -5.82
N LEU A 60 -17.69 1.73 -6.46
CA LEU A 60 -18.43 1.32 -7.67
C LEU A 60 -17.55 1.13 -8.91
N ASP A 61 -16.46 1.87 -9.04
CA ASP A 61 -15.59 1.86 -10.22
C ASP A 61 -14.63 0.67 -10.26
N GLN A 62 -14.34 0.06 -9.10
CA GLN A 62 -13.45 -1.11 -8.95
C GLN A 62 -12.05 -0.93 -9.57
N ILE A 63 -11.59 0.31 -9.81
CA ILE A 63 -10.30 0.56 -10.48
C ILE A 63 -9.13 0.01 -9.64
N CYS A 64 -9.20 0.19 -8.32
CA CYS A 64 -8.17 -0.31 -7.41
C CYS A 64 -8.06 -1.85 -7.38
N VAL A 65 -9.17 -2.56 -7.55
CA VAL A 65 -9.23 -4.03 -7.66
C VAL A 65 -8.63 -4.46 -9.00
N ASN A 66 -9.04 -3.80 -10.09
CA ASN A 66 -8.60 -4.11 -11.45
C ASN A 66 -7.15 -3.71 -11.75
N TRP A 67 -6.53 -2.89 -10.90
CA TRP A 67 -5.12 -2.49 -11.04
C TRP A 67 -4.16 -3.68 -10.99
N GLY A 68 -4.53 -4.73 -10.24
CA GLY A 68 -3.70 -5.91 -10.05
C GLY A 68 -2.58 -5.72 -9.04
N ASN A 69 -1.54 -6.56 -9.15
CA ASN A 69 -0.46 -6.64 -8.16
C ASN A 69 0.68 -5.66 -8.45
N ILE A 70 1.02 -4.83 -7.48
CA ILE A 70 2.24 -3.99 -7.47
C ILE A 70 3.31 -4.63 -6.58
N ASN A 71 4.59 -4.47 -6.94
CA ASN A 71 5.69 -5.11 -6.21
C ASN A 71 7.03 -4.35 -6.21
N LYS A 72 7.09 -3.18 -6.87
CA LYS A 72 8.29 -2.34 -6.92
C LYS A 72 8.11 -1.07 -6.11
N PRO A 73 9.16 -0.58 -5.43
CA PRO A 73 9.16 0.75 -4.83
C PRO A 73 8.70 1.84 -5.81
N GLY A 74 7.90 2.78 -5.31
CA GLY A 74 7.29 3.86 -6.11
C GLY A 74 5.97 3.48 -6.78
N GLN A 75 5.63 2.19 -6.90
CA GLN A 75 4.31 1.79 -7.37
C GLN A 75 3.23 2.07 -6.31
N THR A 76 2.05 2.45 -6.80
CA THR A 76 0.94 2.87 -5.97
C THR A 76 -0.38 2.32 -6.52
N ILE A 77 -1.29 1.92 -5.63
CA ILE A 77 -2.71 1.68 -5.93
C ILE A 77 -3.51 2.80 -5.25
N VAL A 78 -4.41 3.42 -5.99
CA VAL A 78 -5.26 4.52 -5.48
C VAL A 78 -6.72 4.13 -5.64
N CYS A 79 -7.50 4.26 -4.57
CA CYS A 79 -8.96 4.22 -4.60
C CYS A 79 -9.49 5.61 -4.30
N LEU A 80 -9.76 6.39 -5.35
CA LEU A 80 -10.19 7.78 -5.22
C LEU A 80 -11.49 7.95 -4.40
N PRO A 81 -12.56 7.15 -4.61
CA PRO A 81 -13.80 7.34 -3.86
C PRO A 81 -13.67 7.08 -2.36
N HIS A 82 -12.77 6.18 -1.97
CA HIS A 82 -12.48 5.87 -0.57
C HIS A 82 -11.28 6.65 -0.03
N LYS A 83 -10.62 7.46 -0.88
CA LYS A 83 -9.40 8.20 -0.57
C LYS A 83 -8.31 7.32 0.07
N VAL A 84 -8.22 6.08 -0.41
CA VAL A 84 -7.20 5.11 0.03
C VAL A 84 -6.03 5.16 -0.93
N VAL A 85 -4.82 5.25 -0.39
CA VAL A 85 -3.57 5.19 -1.14
C VAL A 85 -2.70 4.08 -0.55
N ILE A 86 -2.26 3.15 -1.40
CA ILE A 86 -1.37 2.05 -1.03
C ILE A 86 -0.09 2.19 -1.83
N ARG A 87 1.04 2.37 -1.16
CA ARG A 87 2.33 2.63 -1.81
C ARG A 87 3.39 1.65 -1.34
N ILE A 88 4.21 1.17 -2.27
CA ILE A 88 5.43 0.44 -1.92
C ILE A 88 6.57 1.46 -1.79
N ILE A 89 7.21 1.47 -0.62
CA ILE A 89 8.44 2.23 -0.38
C ILE A 89 9.62 1.25 -0.24
N GLY A 90 10.75 1.60 -0.83
CA GLY A 90 12.01 0.91 -0.56
C GLY A 90 12.63 1.53 0.68
N ASN A 91 13.02 0.70 1.65
CA ASN A 91 13.77 1.21 2.80
C ASN A 91 15.21 1.55 2.36
N GLN A 92 15.41 2.77 1.88
CA GLN A 92 16.70 3.42 2.08
C GLN A 92 16.75 3.82 3.55
N GLU A 93 17.63 3.20 4.33
CA GLU A 93 17.92 3.66 5.68
C GLU A 93 18.32 5.15 5.59
N GLY A 94 17.40 6.08 5.86
CA GLY A 94 17.73 7.50 5.98
C GLY A 94 16.84 8.56 5.31
N GLU A 95 15.68 8.25 4.73
CA GLU A 95 14.81 9.29 4.16
C GLU A 95 13.56 9.52 5.02
N SER A 96 13.61 10.55 5.87
CA SER A 96 12.43 11.16 6.49
C SER A 96 11.44 11.60 5.40
N PRO A 97 10.12 11.55 5.63
CA PRO A 97 9.16 12.08 4.66
C PRO A 97 9.47 13.56 4.41
N LEU A 98 9.98 13.85 3.22
CA LEU A 98 10.11 15.21 2.72
C LEU A 98 8.72 15.67 2.30
N ASP A 99 8.02 16.31 3.24
CA ASP A 99 7.00 17.30 2.93
C ASP A 99 7.71 18.44 2.16
N ASP A 100 7.74 18.33 0.83
CA ASP A 100 8.05 19.44 -0.06
C ASP A 100 6.80 19.80 -0.84
N ILE A 101 6.07 20.79 -0.33
CA ILE A 101 5.68 21.97 -1.10
C ILE A 101 5.19 23.05 -0.13
N SER A 102 6.08 24.02 0.11
CA SER A 102 5.71 25.33 0.60
C SER A 102 5.37 26.20 -0.63
N PHE A 103 4.18 26.80 -0.65
CA PHE A 103 3.84 27.97 -1.48
C PHE A 103 3.21 29.04 -0.60
#